data_AF-A0A6B3FBT5-F1
#
_entry.id   AF-A0A6B3FBT5-F1
#
_cell.length_a   1.000
_cell.length_b   1.000
_cell.length_c   1.000
_cell.angle_alpha   90.00
_cell.angle_beta   90.00
_cell.angle_gamma   90.00
#
_symmetry.space_group_name_H-M   'P 1'
#
loop_
_entity.id
_entity.type
_entity.pdbx_description
1 polymer ?
#
loop_
_entity_poly.entity_id
_entity_poly.type
_entity_poly.pdbx_seq_one_letter_code
_entity_poly.pdbx_strand_id
1 'polypeptide(L)' 'TSRISAYERPGYFVDEQVRGPFARWHHAHHFAPDGAGGTVMRDVVDFAAPLGPLGRIAERVALGRYMPRL' A
#
# COMPACT_ATOMS: atom_id res chain seq x y z
N THR A 1 -8.28 5.96 8.59
CA THR A 1 -7.47 5.42 9.69
C THR A 1 -6.95 4.06 9.30
N SER A 2 -5.73 3.75 9.73
CA SER A 2 -5.05 2.48 9.43
C SER A 2 -4.55 1.84 10.72
N ARG A 3 -4.26 0.55 10.66
CA ARG A 3 -3.68 -0.25 11.75
C ARG A 3 -2.47 -0.99 11.21
N ILE A 4 -1.40 -1.07 12.00
CA ILE A 4 -0.29 -1.97 11.71
C ILE A 4 -0.73 -3.38 12.10
N SER A 5 -0.97 -4.24 11.12
CA SER A 5 -1.49 -5.60 11.33
C SER A 5 -0.38 -6.65 11.48
N ALA A 6 0.79 -6.39 10.91
CA ALA A 6 1.98 -7.21 11.07
C ALA A 6 3.23 -6.34 11.22
N TYR A 7 4.19 -6.78 12.04
CA TYR A 7 5.39 -6.02 12.33
C TYR A 7 6.57 -6.90 12.71
N GLU A 8 7.60 -6.93 11.86
CA GLU A 8 8.83 -7.70 12.09
C GLU A 8 10.04 -6.80 11.83
N ARG A 9 10.67 -6.35 12.92
CA ARG A 9 11.87 -5.51 12.82
C ARG A 9 13.07 -6.32 12.31
N PRO A 10 13.97 -5.70 11.51
CA PRO A 10 13.86 -4.36 10.91
C PRO A 10 13.23 -4.36 9.52
N GLY A 11 12.85 -5.53 9.00
CA GLY A 11 12.66 -5.76 7.57
C GLY A 11 11.23 -5.69 7.05
N TYR A 12 10.22 -5.61 7.91
CA TYR A 12 8.85 -5.81 7.45
C TYR A 12 7.79 -5.16 8.34
N PHE A 13 6.78 -4.59 7.69
CA PHE A 13 5.51 -4.28 8.34
C PHE A 13 4.35 -4.22 7.35
N VAL A 14 3.13 -4.34 7.87
CA VAL A 14 1.91 -4.19 7.09
C VAL A 14 1.03 -3.11 7.71
N ASP A 15 0.58 -2.16 6.89
CA ASP A 15 -0.54 -1.29 7.23
C ASP A 15 -1.83 -1.72 6.51
N GLU A 16 -2.89 -1.86 7.30
CA GLU A 16 -4.24 -2.14 6.80
C GLU A 16 -5.15 -0.96 7.06
N GLN A 17 -5.99 -0.62 6.09
CA GLN A 17 -6.99 0.44 6.28
C GLN A 17 -8.14 -0.08 7.14
N VAL A 18 -8.39 0.59 8.27
CA VAL A 18 -9.55 0.33 9.13
C VAL A 18 -10.78 1.12 8.64
N ARG A 19 -10.56 2.37 8.24
CA ARG A 19 -11.61 3.24 7.68
C ARG A 19 -11.03 4.15 6.61
N GLY A 20 -11.59 4.13 5.41
CA GLY A 20 -11.14 4.98 4.32
C GLY A 20 -11.82 4.58 3.00
N PRO A 21 -11.32 5.10 1.86
CA PRO A 21 -12.00 4.93 0.58
C PRO A 21 -11.95 3.50 0.07
N PHE A 22 -10.94 2.70 0.41
CA PHE A 22 -10.83 1.35 -0.14
C PHE A 22 -11.73 0.35 0.58
N ALA A 23 -12.32 -0.59 -0.17
CA ALA A 23 -13.04 -1.73 0.41
C ALA A 23 -12.08 -2.69 1.13
N ARG A 24 -10.86 -2.83 0.60
CA ARG A 24 -9.72 -3.49 1.24
C ARG A 24 -8.46 -2.73 0.87
N TRP A 25 -7.58 -2.56 1.84
CA TRP A 25 -6.23 -2.04 1.63
C TRP A 25 -5.31 -2.80 2.56
N HIS A 26 -4.34 -3.49 1.98
CA HIS A 26 -3.30 -4.24 2.66
C HIS A 26 -1.98 -3.89 1.98
N HIS A 27 -1.15 -3.11 2.68
CA HIS A 27 0.09 -2.59 2.15
C HIS A 27 1.26 -3.16 2.95
N ALA A 28 2.01 -4.05 2.30
CA ALA A 28 3.17 -4.71 2.87
C ALA A 28 4.45 -3.99 2.44
N HIS A 29 5.24 -3.59 3.43
CA HIS A 29 6.50 -2.90 3.28
C HIS A 29 7.63 -3.88 3.57
N HIS A 30 8.55 -4.04 2.64
CA HIS A 30 9.74 -4.86 2.80
C HIS A 30 10.99 -4.00 2.72
N PHE A 31 11.92 -4.20 3.63
CA PHE A 31 13.20 -3.49 3.70
C PHE A 31 14.34 -4.50 3.67
N ALA A 32 15.27 -4.29 2.75
CA ALA A 32 16.48 -5.08 2.63
C ALA A 32 17.70 -4.17 2.43
N PRO A 33 18.89 -4.53 2.94
CA PRO A 33 20.11 -3.80 2.61
C PRO A 33 20.36 -3.80 1.10
N ASP A 34 20.86 -2.69 0.55
CA ASP A 34 21.24 -2.60 -0.87
C ASP A 34 22.64 -3.14 -1.18
N GLY A 35 23.40 -3.53 -0.15
CA GLY A 35 24.79 -4.00 -0.26
C GLY A 35 25.85 -2.89 -0.36
N ALA A 36 25.45 -1.63 -0.41
CA ALA A 36 26.31 -0.44 -0.50
C ALA A 36 26.14 0.52 0.70
N GLY A 37 25.43 0.09 1.74
CA GLY A 37 25.19 0.87 2.96
C GLY A 37 23.85 1.61 2.98
N GLY A 38 23.01 1.42 1.97
CA GLY A 38 21.63 1.88 1.91
C GLY A 38 20.62 0.75 2.11
N THR A 39 19.34 1.08 1.87
CA THR A 39 18.20 0.17 2.03
C THR A 39 17.33 0.24 0.78
N VAL A 40 17.04 -0.93 0.21
CA VAL A 40 15.99 -1.10 -0.79
C VAL A 40 14.67 -1.32 -0.06
N MET A 41 13.70 -0.45 -0.32
CA MET A 41 12.32 -0.60 0.10
C MET A 41 11.50 -1.15 -1.06
N ARG A 42 10.71 -2.19 -0.79
CA ARG A 42 9.76 -2.77 -1.74
C ARG A 42 8.37 -2.79 -1.12
N ASP A 43 7.45 -2.15 -1.82
CA ASP A 43 6.04 -2.10 -1.44
C ASP A 43 5.21 -3.08 -2.28
N VAL A 44 4.31 -3.78 -1.60
CA VAL A 44 3.31 -4.66 -2.22
C VAL A 44 1.94 -4.23 -1.71
N VAL A 45 1.12 -3.69 -2.61
CA VAL A 45 -0.21 -3.18 -2.29
C VAL A 45 -1.27 -4.11 -2.86
N ASP A 46 -2.05 -4.72 -1.98
CA ASP A 46 -3.29 -5.41 -2.31
C ASP A 46 -4.47 -4.53 -1.93
N PHE A 47 -5.22 -4.06 -2.93
CA PHE A 47 -6.38 -3.21 -2.69
C PHE A 47 -7.62 -3.67 -3.45
N ALA A 48 -8.78 -3.32 -2.90
CA ALA A 48 -10.06 -3.44 -3.56
C ALA A 48 -10.77 -2.09 -3.59
N ALA A 49 -11.18 -1.65 -4.78
CA ALA A 49 -11.91 -0.40 -4.94
C ALA A 49 -13.30 -0.48 -4.29
N PRO A 50 -13.81 0.62 -3.71
CA PRO A 50 -15.20 0.67 -3.29
C PRO A 50 -16.07 0.67 -4.55
N LEU A 51 -17.17 -0.10 -4.56
CA LEU A 51 -18.31 0.05 -5.49
C LEU A 51 -18.30 -0.65 -6.88
N GLY A 52 -17.59 -1.76 -7.09
CA GLY A 52 -17.79 -2.58 -8.32
C GLY A 52 -17.57 -1.78 -9.61
N PRO A 53 -18.46 -1.78 -10.64
CA PRO A 53 -18.24 -1.06 -11.90
C PRO A 53 -17.98 0.46 -11.77
N LEU A 54 -18.53 1.12 -10.73
CA LEU A 54 -18.24 2.52 -10.39
C LEU A 54 -16.85 2.68 -9.75
N GLY A 55 -16.35 1.61 -9.14
CA GLY A 55 -14.97 1.47 -8.67
C GLY A 55 -13.91 1.62 -9.78
N ARG A 56 -14.24 1.34 -11.06
CA ARG A 56 -13.33 1.62 -12.19
C ARG A 56 -13.05 3.11 -12.39
N ILE A 57 -14.00 3.99 -12.03
CA ILE A 57 -13.79 5.44 -12.09
C ILE A 57 -12.95 5.88 -10.88
N ALA A 58 -13.22 5.32 -9.70
CA ALA A 58 -12.41 5.56 -8.50
C ALA A 58 -10.97 5.06 -8.69
N GLU A 59 -10.76 3.93 -9.35
CA GLU A 59 -9.45 3.39 -9.74
C GLU A 59 -8.72 4.35 -10.69
N ARG A 60 -9.42 4.89 -11.71
CA ARG A 60 -8.84 5.86 -12.64
C ARG A 60 -8.48 7.19 -11.97
N VAL A 61 -9.26 7.63 -10.99
CA VAL A 61 -9.01 8.85 -10.22
C VAL A 61 -7.92 8.64 -9.17
N ALA A 62 -7.89 7.49 -8.49
CA ALA A 62 -6.87 7.14 -7.50
C ALA A 62 -5.51 6.88 -8.16
N LEU A 63 -5.44 6.06 -9.21
CA LEU A 63 -4.19 5.83 -9.97
C LEU A 63 -3.71 7.11 -10.66
N GLY A 64 -4.63 7.87 -11.28
CA GLY A 64 -4.30 9.10 -11.99
C GLY A 64 -3.87 10.27 -11.08
N ARG A 65 -4.30 10.29 -9.81
CA ARG A 65 -3.98 11.38 -8.86
C ARG A 65 -2.95 11.02 -7.81
N TYR A 66 -2.76 9.73 -7.50
CA TYR A 66 -1.94 9.27 -6.38
C TYR A 66 -0.67 8.50 -6.81
N MET A 67 -0.60 7.98 -8.04
CA MET A 67 0.52 7.18 -8.55
C MET A 67 1.38 7.74 -9.71
N PRO A 68 1.23 8.96 -10.27
CA PRO A 68 2.09 9.34 -11.40
C PRO A 68 3.53 9.73 -11.03
N ARG A 69 3.93 9.75 -9.75
CA ARG A 69 5.26 10.25 -9.34
C ARG A 69 5.83 9.56 -8.10
N LEU A 70 6.04 8.25 -8.19
CA LEU A 70 7.09 7.57 -7.43
C LEU A 70 8.14 7.09 -8.41
#